data_AF-A0A518JWJ2-F1
#
_entry.id   AF-A0A518JWJ2-F1
#
_cell.length_a   1.000
_cell.length_b   1.000
_cell.length_c   1.000
_cell.angle_alpha   90.00
_cell.angle_beta   90.00
_cell.angle_gamma   90.00
#
_symmetry.space_group_name_H-M   'P 1'
#
loop_
_entity.id
_entity.type
_entity.pdbx_description
1 polymer ?
#
loop_
_entity_poly.entity_id
_entity_poly.type
_entity_poly.pdbx_seq_one_letter_code
_entity_poly.pdbx_strand_id
1 'polypeptide(L)'
;MKIVPLIVTYNGGASGPCIMRCVDFLMAGEPDSFGNAIEQIDIYPRCQTRDPIITGLEFMLDRFQEGLATLPFIRFRRKARLFEVSYASAWVHSDSMFRSSITTLPPSEFDCLVREFATALSFVRSRVKKSDDFDVDAFDAHVRRRVESLDQPAGSHADESANNAVNGSRR
;
A
#
# COMPACT_ATOMS: atom_id res chain seq x y z
N MET A 1 -0.71 12.92 -4.54
CA MET A 1 0.55 12.42 -3.90
C MET A 1 0.75 10.98 -4.37
N LYS A 2 1.98 10.46 -4.48
CA LYS A 2 2.20 9.08 -4.96
C LYS A 2 2.59 8.13 -3.84
N ILE A 3 2.07 6.90 -3.88
CA ILE A 3 2.58 5.79 -3.06
C ILE A 3 3.25 4.77 -3.99
N VAL A 4 4.47 4.36 -3.65
CA VAL A 4 5.26 3.42 -4.46
C VAL A 4 5.60 2.19 -3.64
N PRO A 5 4.97 1.04 -3.90
CA PRO A 5 5.34 -0.21 -3.27
C PRO A 5 6.50 -0.88 -4.03
N LEU A 6 7.56 -1.27 -3.31
CA LEU A 6 8.65 -2.11 -3.81
C LEU A 6 8.89 -3.25 -2.83
N ILE A 7 8.52 -4.46 -3.22
CA ILE A 7 8.85 -5.67 -2.45
C ILE A 7 10.36 -5.85 -2.50
N VAL A 8 10.95 -6.08 -1.33
CA VAL A 8 12.37 -6.36 -1.22
C VAL A 8 12.56 -7.84 -0.92
N THR A 9 13.30 -8.54 -1.76
CA THR A 9 13.71 -9.94 -1.57
C THR A 9 15.21 -9.98 -1.27
N TYR A 10 15.72 -11.16 -0.91
CA TYR A 10 17.15 -11.33 -0.67
C TYR A 10 18.00 -11.13 -1.94
N ASN A 11 17.41 -11.32 -3.13
CA ASN A 11 18.08 -11.25 -4.43
C ASN A 11 17.66 -10.05 -5.30
N GLY A 12 16.90 -9.08 -4.76
CA GLY A 12 16.49 -7.90 -5.50
C GLY A 12 15.27 -7.20 -4.95
N GLY A 13 14.51 -6.57 -5.85
CA GLY A 13 13.20 -6.01 -5.53
C GLY A 13 12.26 -6.07 -6.72
N ALA A 14 10.97 -6.17 -6.42
CA ALA A 14 9.91 -6.33 -7.40
C ALA A 14 8.72 -5.42 -7.08
N SER A 15 8.16 -4.81 -8.11
CA SER A 15 6.88 -4.10 -8.04
C SER A 15 6.03 -4.62 -9.20
N GLY A 16 5.09 -5.51 -8.87
CA GLY A 16 4.20 -6.15 -9.85
C GLY A 16 2.87 -5.40 -10.00
N PRO A 17 2.14 -5.58 -11.11
CA PRO A 17 0.84 -4.94 -11.31
C PRO A 17 -0.17 -5.27 -10.20
N CYS A 18 -0.13 -6.49 -9.66
CA CYS A 18 -0.94 -6.91 -8.52
C CYS A 18 -0.73 -6.05 -7.26
N ILE A 19 0.50 -5.62 -6.99
CA ILE A 19 0.85 -4.82 -5.82
C ILE A 19 0.42 -3.37 -6.01
N MET A 20 0.64 -2.86 -7.23
CA MET A 20 0.18 -1.54 -7.61
C MET A 20 -1.33 -1.43 -7.42
N ARG A 21 -2.11 -2.47 -7.75
CA ARG A 21 -3.56 -2.50 -7.50
C ARG A 21 -3.95 -2.33 -6.03
N CYS A 22 -3.17 -2.88 -5.08
CA CYS A 22 -3.44 -2.66 -3.65
C CYS A 22 -3.29 -1.18 -3.29
N VAL A 23 -2.28 -0.52 -3.86
CA VAL A 23 -2.06 0.92 -3.67
C VAL A 23 -3.11 1.76 -4.41
N ASP A 24 -3.43 1.42 -5.65
CA ASP A 24 -4.47 2.10 -6.43
C ASP A 24 -5.81 2.01 -5.71
N PHE A 25 -6.12 0.87 -5.08
CA PHE A 25 -7.32 0.73 -4.25
C PHE A 25 -7.29 1.64 -3.01
N LEU A 26 -6.14 1.75 -2.33
CA LEU A 26 -5.98 2.61 -1.15
C LEU A 26 -6.04 4.10 -1.47
N MET A 27 -5.73 4.48 -2.71
CA MET A 27 -5.70 5.87 -3.18
C MET A 27 -6.88 6.23 -4.08
N ALA A 28 -7.80 5.28 -4.32
CA ALA A 28 -8.96 5.51 -5.16
C ALA A 28 -9.89 6.57 -4.56
N GLY A 29 -10.18 7.62 -5.34
CA GLY A 29 -10.98 8.75 -4.89
C GLY A 29 -10.26 9.64 -3.88
N GLU A 30 -8.92 9.67 -3.91
CA GLU A 30 -8.16 10.66 -3.13
C GLU A 30 -8.54 12.10 -3.53
N PRO A 31 -8.50 13.06 -2.60
CA PRO A 31 -8.54 14.47 -2.96
C PRO A 31 -7.31 14.82 -3.81
N ASP A 32 -7.39 15.90 -4.59
CA ASP A 32 -6.28 16.35 -5.45
C ASP A 32 -4.95 16.51 -4.70
N SER A 33 -5.00 16.84 -3.41
CA SER A 33 -3.83 16.94 -2.55
C SER A 33 -4.15 16.77 -1.07
N PHE A 34 -3.20 16.18 -0.33
CA PHE A 34 -3.16 16.20 1.14
C PHE A 34 -2.19 17.29 1.66
N GLY A 35 -1.73 18.20 0.81
CA GLY A 35 -0.69 19.20 1.11
C GLY A 35 0.59 18.95 0.32
N ASN A 36 1.51 19.91 0.34
CA ASN A 36 2.71 19.90 -0.50
C ASN A 36 3.96 19.31 0.15
N ALA A 37 3.97 19.10 1.47
CA ALA A 37 5.17 18.69 2.19
C ALA A 37 5.60 17.25 1.89
N ILE A 38 4.71 16.41 1.36
CA ILE A 38 4.98 15.02 0.97
C ILE A 38 4.43 14.80 -0.44
N GLU A 39 5.33 14.51 -1.39
CA GLU A 39 4.97 14.15 -2.75
C GLU A 39 4.92 12.64 -2.96
N GLN A 40 5.75 11.90 -2.22
CA GLN A 40 5.90 10.47 -2.38
C GLN A 40 6.06 9.74 -1.05
N ILE A 41 5.43 8.56 -0.95
CA ILE A 41 5.65 7.59 0.12
C ILE A 41 6.09 6.27 -0.53
N ASP A 42 7.32 5.85 -0.25
CA ASP A 42 7.81 4.55 -0.65
C ASP A 42 7.55 3.53 0.45
N ILE A 43 6.94 2.42 0.07
CA ILE A 43 6.69 1.28 0.96
C ILE A 43 7.60 0.14 0.52
N TYR A 44 8.38 -0.38 1.44
CA TYR A 44 9.34 -1.47 1.23
C TYR A 44 9.01 -2.69 2.12
N PRO A 45 7.98 -3.48 1.76
CA PRO A 45 7.69 -4.74 2.44
C PRO A 45 8.82 -5.72 2.12
N ARG A 46 9.51 -6.21 3.15
CA ARG A 46 10.57 -7.20 2.99
C ARG A 46 9.96 -8.58 3.02
N CYS A 47 10.08 -9.29 1.91
CA CYS A 47 9.60 -10.65 1.72
C CYS A 47 10.29 -11.58 2.71
N GLN A 48 9.57 -12.50 3.34
CA GLN A 48 10.20 -13.50 4.21
C GLN A 48 10.78 -14.70 3.45
N THR A 49 10.61 -14.74 2.12
CA THR A 49 11.02 -15.78 1.16
C THR A 49 10.88 -17.22 1.67
N ARG A 50 9.84 -17.92 1.21
CA ARG A 50 9.68 -19.37 1.35
C ARG A 50 10.08 -20.15 0.09
N ASP A 51 10.53 -19.45 -0.93
CA ASP A 51 10.92 -20.03 -2.21
C ASP A 51 12.25 -20.81 -2.09
N PRO A 52 12.50 -21.77 -2.99
CA PRO A 52 13.81 -22.42 -3.10
C PRO A 52 14.94 -21.40 -3.27
N ILE A 53 16.04 -21.63 -2.56
CA ILE A 53 17.22 -20.78 -2.64
C ILE A 53 17.86 -20.94 -4.01
N ILE A 54 18.08 -19.82 -4.69
CA ILE A 54 18.90 -19.79 -5.91
C ILE A 54 20.34 -20.17 -5.56
N THR A 55 20.84 -21.25 -6.16
CA THR A 55 22.20 -21.75 -5.97
C THR A 55 23.23 -20.64 -6.19
N GLY A 56 24.16 -20.49 -5.23
CA GLY A 56 25.21 -19.47 -5.26
C GLY A 56 24.82 -18.13 -4.62
N LEU A 57 23.58 -17.97 -4.16
CA LEU A 57 23.10 -16.77 -3.45
C LEU A 57 22.84 -17.02 -1.96
N GLU A 58 23.34 -18.11 -1.39
CA GLU A 58 23.11 -18.50 0.02
C GLU A 58 23.56 -17.39 0.98
N PHE A 59 24.75 -16.81 0.74
CA PHE A 59 25.25 -15.69 1.55
C PHE A 59 24.36 -14.45 1.51
N MET A 60 23.70 -14.18 0.38
CA MET A 60 22.77 -13.05 0.28
C MET A 60 21.49 -13.32 1.07
N LEU A 61 21.01 -14.56 1.05
CA LEU A 61 19.87 -14.98 1.86
C LEU A 61 20.19 -14.84 3.36
N ASP A 62 21.34 -15.35 3.80
CA ASP A 62 21.76 -15.28 5.20
C ASP A 62 21.78 -13.83 5.70
N ARG A 63 22.45 -12.94 4.96
CA ARG A 63 22.49 -11.49 5.29
C ARG A 63 21.11 -10.85 5.30
N PHE A 64 20.24 -11.25 4.37
CA PHE A 64 18.90 -10.72 4.30
C PHE A 64 18.04 -11.17 5.48
N GLN A 65 18.15 -12.44 5.89
CA GLN A 65 17.48 -12.99 7.07
C GLN A 65 18.00 -12.36 8.37
N GLU A 66 19.31 -12.19 8.51
CA GLU A 66 19.91 -11.43 9.64
C GLU A 66 19.37 -9.99 9.70
N GLY A 67 19.25 -9.34 8.54
CA GLY A 67 18.66 -8.01 8.42
C GLY A 67 17.18 -7.97 8.79
N LEU A 68 16.41 -8.99 8.40
CA LEU A 68 15.00 -9.14 8.77
C LEU A 68 14.83 -9.33 10.28
N ALA A 69 15.65 -10.19 10.90
CA ALA A 69 15.60 -10.48 12.33
C ALA A 69 15.92 -9.25 13.20
N THR A 70 16.69 -8.31 12.66
CA THR A 70 17.10 -7.07 13.34
C THR A 70 16.27 -5.87 12.95
N LEU A 71 15.35 -6.00 11.98
CA LEU A 71 14.51 -4.89 11.58
C LEU A 71 13.56 -4.55 12.74
N PRO A 72 13.50 -3.29 13.20
CA PRO A 72 12.37 -2.89 14.03
C PRO A 72 11.09 -3.15 13.24
N PHE A 73 9.97 -3.34 13.95
CA PHE A 73 8.66 -3.62 13.34
C PHE A 73 8.44 -2.78 12.07
N ILE A 74 8.82 -1.49 12.11
CA ILE A 74 8.97 -0.60 10.94
C ILE A 74 10.24 0.28 11.05
N ARG A 75 11.00 0.38 9.96
CA ARG A 75 12.06 1.37 9.71
C ARG A 75 11.50 2.53 8.88
N PHE A 76 11.72 3.75 9.37
CA PHE A 76 11.29 4.97 8.70
C PHE A 76 12.49 5.84 8.30
N ARG A 77 12.45 6.43 7.10
CA ARG A 77 13.39 7.47 6.68
C ARG A 77 12.63 8.60 6.00
N ARG A 78 13.04 9.83 6.30
CA ARG A 78 12.53 11.04 5.62
C ARG A 78 13.62 11.68 4.78
N LYS A 79 13.28 12.01 3.54
CA LYS A 79 14.06 12.85 2.61
C LYS A 79 13.19 14.05 2.20
N ALA A 80 13.73 14.96 1.39
CA ALA A 80 12.97 16.10 0.88
C ALA A 80 11.70 15.60 0.16
N ARG A 81 10.53 15.93 0.71
CA ARG A 81 9.19 15.56 0.21
C ARG A 81 8.94 14.06 -0.02
N LEU A 82 9.79 13.19 0.51
CA LEU A 82 9.73 11.73 0.36
C LEU A 82 9.81 11.03 1.72
N PHE A 83 8.86 10.15 1.97
CA PHE A 83 8.84 9.26 3.14
C PHE A 83 9.12 7.84 2.68
N GLU A 84 10.02 7.13 3.37
CA GLU A 84 10.32 5.72 3.12
C GLU A 84 9.93 4.92 4.36
N VAL A 85 9.14 3.86 4.15
CA VAL A 85 8.65 2.96 5.19
C VAL A 85 9.06 1.53 4.81
N SER A 86 9.93 0.90 5.59
CA SER A 86 10.37 -0.48 5.37
C SER A 86 10.03 -1.36 6.56
N TYR A 87 9.50 -2.56 6.32
CA TYR A 87 9.08 -3.47 7.39
C TYR A 87 9.19 -4.92 6.93
N ALA A 88 9.20 -5.86 7.88
CA ALA A 88 9.10 -7.29 7.58
C ALA A 88 7.62 -7.62 7.30
N SER A 89 7.31 -8.03 6.07
CA SER A 89 5.93 -8.35 5.70
C SER A 89 5.51 -9.70 6.27
N ALA A 90 4.24 -9.80 6.69
CA ALA A 90 3.62 -11.04 7.14
C ALA A 90 2.94 -11.80 6.01
N TRP A 91 2.74 -11.18 4.84
CA TRP A 91 1.96 -11.75 3.72
C TRP A 91 2.77 -11.93 2.43
N VAL A 92 3.89 -11.23 2.30
CA VAL A 92 4.80 -11.33 1.16
C VAL A 92 5.78 -12.47 1.41
N HIS A 93 5.55 -13.61 0.76
CA HIS A 93 6.32 -14.84 0.99
C HIS A 93 7.01 -15.43 -0.23
N SER A 94 6.65 -15.01 -1.45
CA SER A 94 7.22 -15.55 -2.68
C SER A 94 7.51 -14.45 -3.69
N ASP A 95 8.68 -14.49 -4.31
CA ASP A 95 9.02 -13.64 -5.47
C ASP A 95 8.02 -13.84 -6.63
N SER A 96 7.48 -15.07 -6.75
CA SER A 96 6.54 -15.43 -7.82
C SER A 96 5.26 -14.58 -7.81
N MET A 97 4.80 -14.15 -6.63
CA MET A 97 3.63 -13.27 -6.47
C MET A 97 3.82 -11.91 -7.15
N PHE A 98 5.07 -11.52 -7.42
CA PHE A 98 5.45 -10.16 -7.79
C PHE A 98 6.18 -10.10 -9.13
N ARG A 99 6.31 -11.25 -9.81
CA ARG A 99 6.74 -11.29 -11.20
C ARG A 99 5.69 -10.61 -12.09
N SER A 100 6.18 -9.94 -13.12
CA SER A 100 5.44 -8.99 -13.97
C SER A 100 4.18 -9.53 -14.67
N SER A 101 3.94 -10.84 -14.65
CA SER A 101 2.76 -11.47 -15.27
C SER A 101 1.53 -11.53 -14.36
N ILE A 102 1.67 -11.44 -13.03
CA ILE A 102 0.51 -11.53 -12.12
C ILE A 102 -0.14 -10.16 -12.00
N THR A 103 -1.37 -10.07 -12.50
CA THR A 103 -2.17 -8.83 -12.48
C THR A 103 -3.19 -8.77 -11.37
N THR A 104 -3.52 -9.91 -10.75
CA THR A 104 -4.54 -10.02 -9.70
C THR A 104 -4.08 -10.99 -8.62
N LEU A 105 -4.39 -10.65 -7.38
CA LEU A 105 -4.22 -11.55 -6.23
C LEU A 105 -5.56 -12.22 -5.92
N PRO A 106 -5.54 -13.42 -5.32
CA PRO A 106 -6.70 -13.95 -4.63
C PRO A 106 -7.30 -12.89 -3.66
N PRO A 107 -8.63 -12.79 -3.52
CA PRO A 107 -9.26 -11.76 -2.69
C PRO A 107 -8.72 -11.69 -1.26
N SER A 108 -8.52 -12.84 -0.61
CA SER A 108 -7.95 -12.88 0.74
C SER A 108 -6.53 -12.32 0.82
N GLU A 109 -5.69 -12.58 -0.18
CA GLU A 109 -4.32 -12.06 -0.21
C GLU A 109 -4.30 -10.56 -0.52
N PHE A 110 -5.21 -10.10 -1.39
CA PHE A 110 -5.43 -8.69 -1.67
C PHE A 110 -5.82 -7.94 -0.39
N ASP A 111 -6.84 -8.41 0.33
CA ASP A 111 -7.32 -7.78 1.56
C ASP A 111 -6.23 -7.69 2.62
N CYS A 112 -5.49 -8.79 2.80
CA CYS A 112 -4.37 -8.85 3.74
C CYS A 112 -3.26 -7.84 3.38
N LEU A 113 -2.88 -7.75 2.10
CA LEU A 113 -1.85 -6.81 1.66
C LEU A 113 -2.32 -5.35 1.73
N VAL A 114 -3.56 -5.05 1.39
CA VAL A 114 -4.14 -3.71 1.54
C VAL A 114 -4.11 -3.28 3.01
N ARG A 115 -4.51 -4.16 3.93
CA ARG A 115 -4.46 -3.89 5.38
C ARG A 115 -3.03 -3.72 5.89
N GLU A 116 -2.09 -4.51 5.38
CA GLU A 116 -0.68 -4.38 5.72
C GLU A 116 -0.11 -3.03 5.24
N PHE A 117 -0.42 -2.61 4.01
CA PHE A 117 0.00 -1.32 3.46
C PHE A 117 -0.62 -0.15 4.22
N ALA A 118 -1.92 -0.20 4.52
CA ALA A 118 -2.57 0.79 5.36
C ALA A 118 -1.94 0.89 6.75
N THR A 119 -1.59 -0.26 7.35
CA THR A 119 -0.89 -0.29 8.63
C THR A 119 0.46 0.42 8.51
N ALA A 120 1.24 0.14 7.47
CA ALA A 120 2.52 0.80 7.22
C ALA A 120 2.36 2.31 6.98
N LEU A 121 1.32 2.73 6.25
CA LEU A 121 1.03 4.14 5.99
C LEU A 121 0.60 4.89 7.25
N SER A 122 -0.05 4.25 8.22
CA SER A 122 -0.42 4.91 9.48
C SER A 122 0.81 5.44 10.25
N PHE A 123 2.01 4.89 10.02
CA PHE A 123 3.23 5.38 10.63
C PHE A 123 3.63 6.77 10.13
N VAL A 124 3.19 7.18 8.94
CA VAL A 124 3.35 8.55 8.42
C VAL A 124 2.81 9.54 9.44
N ARG A 125 1.68 9.22 10.09
CA ARG A 125 1.06 10.07 11.12
C ARG A 125 1.99 10.52 12.22
N SER A 126 2.78 9.58 12.74
CA SER A 126 3.74 9.85 13.82
C SER A 126 4.97 10.66 13.38
N ARG A 127 5.16 10.86 12.07
CA ARG A 127 6.40 11.41 11.47
C ARG A 127 6.20 12.75 10.77
N VAL A 128 4.96 13.12 10.48
CA VAL A 128 4.60 14.46 10.00
C VAL A 128 4.74 15.45 11.15
N LYS A 129 5.47 16.54 10.93
CA LYS A 129 5.60 17.64 11.88
C LYS A 129 4.43 18.59 11.71
N LYS A 130 4.06 19.30 12.77
CA LYS A 130 3.03 20.37 12.71
C LYS A 130 3.33 21.47 11.69
N SER A 131 4.62 21.68 11.38
CA SER A 131 5.07 22.67 10.40
C SER A 131 5.03 22.17 8.95
N ASP A 132 4.78 20.88 8.75
CA ASP A 132 4.65 20.33 7.41
C ASP A 132 3.28 20.72 6.86
N ASP A 133 3.27 21.29 5.66
CA ASP A 133 2.05 21.47 4.86
C ASP A 133 1.55 20.10 4.38
N PHE A 134 0.98 19.32 5.31
CA PHE A 134 0.41 18.00 5.07
C PHE A 134 -0.73 17.72 6.06
N ASP A 135 -1.95 17.60 5.56
CA ASP A 135 -3.14 17.21 6.32
C ASP A 135 -3.12 15.70 6.61
N VAL A 136 -2.41 15.38 7.68
CA VAL A 136 -2.16 14.00 8.09
C VAL A 136 -3.42 13.29 8.58
N ASP A 137 -4.37 14.02 9.15
CA ASP A 137 -5.63 13.45 9.64
C ASP A 137 -6.57 13.15 8.46
N ALA A 138 -6.63 14.02 7.43
CA ALA A 138 -7.35 13.73 6.20
C ALA A 138 -6.77 12.53 5.44
N PHE A 139 -5.44 12.43 5.38
CA PHE A 139 -4.75 11.28 4.79
C PHE A 139 -5.09 9.97 5.52
N ASP A 140 -4.93 9.93 6.84
CA ASP A 140 -5.23 8.75 7.67
C ASP A 140 -6.71 8.35 7.57
N ALA A 141 -7.62 9.33 7.59
CA ALA A 141 -9.05 9.10 7.42
C ALA A 141 -9.41 8.58 6.02
N HIS A 142 -8.70 9.01 4.96
CA HIS A 142 -8.88 8.47 3.62
C HIS A 142 -8.49 6.99 3.57
N VAL A 143 -7.25 6.66 3.96
CA VAL A 143 -6.72 5.29 3.96
C VAL A 143 -7.61 4.36 4.78
N ARG A 144 -8.04 4.78 5.97
CA ARG A 144 -8.93 4.00 6.83
C ARG A 144 -10.29 3.71 6.19
N ARG A 145 -10.93 4.70 5.56
CA ARG A 145 -12.19 4.49 4.83
C ARG A 145 -12.05 3.46 3.70
N ARG A 146 -10.92 3.48 2.99
CA ARG A 146 -10.64 2.49 1.93
C ARG A 146 -10.51 1.08 2.51
N VAL A 147 -9.82 0.92 3.64
CA VAL A 147 -9.75 -0.38 4.35
C VAL A 147 -11.13 -0.83 4.82
N GLU A 148 -11.93 0.06 5.43
CA GLU A 148 -13.29 -0.26 5.90
C GLU A 148 -14.21 -0.69 4.74
N SER A 149 -13.96 -0.22 3.51
CA SER A 149 -14.74 -0.63 2.33
C SER A 149 -14.46 -2.05 1.83
N LEU A 150 -13.38 -2.70 2.28
CA LEU A 150 -13.11 -4.11 1.97
C LEU A 150 -14.16 -5.05 2.58
N ASP A 151 -14.70 -4.67 3.74
CA ASP A 151 -15.66 -5.48 4.50
C ASP A 151 -17.10 -5.33 3.98
N GLN A 152 -17.33 -4.46 2.99
CA GLN A 152 -18.64 -4.27 2.39
C GLN A 152 -18.80 -5.18 1.16
N PRO A 153 -19.86 -6.00 1.10
CA PRO A 153 -20.15 -6.77 -0.12
C PRO A 153 -20.37 -5.79 -1.28
N ALA A 154 -19.84 -6.13 -2.46
CA ALA A 154 -19.71 -5.29 -3.66
C ALA A 154 -21.03 -4.81 -4.31
N GLY A 155 -22.11 -4.61 -3.54
CA GLY A 155 -23.45 -4.24 -4.01
C GLY A 155 -24.14 -3.12 -3.22
N SER A 156 -23.48 -2.40 -2.30
CA SER A 156 -24.11 -1.31 -1.52
C SER A 156 -24.02 0.08 -2.15
N HIS A 157 -23.40 0.22 -3.33
CA HIS A 157 -23.35 1.47 -4.09
C HIS A 157 -23.97 1.30 -5.49
N ALA A 158 -25.25 0.93 -5.53
CA ALA A 158 -26.10 1.15 -6.69
C ALA A 158 -27.27 2.06 -6.29
N ASP A 159 -27.45 3.12 -7.08
CA ASP A 159 -28.59 4.05 -7.12
C ASP A 159 -28.79 5.05 -5.98
N GLU A 160 -28.08 6.18 -6.10
CA GLU A 160 -28.63 7.48 -5.70
C GLU A 160 -28.35 8.55 -6.77
N SER A 161 -28.76 8.28 -8.03
CA SER A 161 -28.69 9.24 -9.14
C SER A 161 -29.73 8.96 -10.22
N ALA A 162 -30.99 8.75 -9.85
CA ALA A 162 -32.09 8.73 -10.82
C ALA A 162 -33.44 9.00 -10.13
N ASN A 163 -33.67 10.20 -9.61
CA ASN A 163 -35.03 10.68 -9.32
C ASN A 163 -35.06 12.22 -9.32
N ASN A 164 -34.71 12.83 -10.45
CA ASN A 164 -35.04 14.24 -10.67
C ASN A 164 -35.15 14.61 -12.16
N ALA A 165 -36.18 14.09 -12.81
CA ALA A 165 -36.82 14.59 -14.05
C ALA A 165 -37.84 13.50 -14.42
N VAL A 166 -39.15 13.71 -14.45
CA VAL A 166 -39.86 14.69 -15.25
C VAL A 166 -41.20 14.95 -14.56
N ASN A 167 -41.36 16.15 -14.02
CA ASN A 167 -42.64 16.72 -13.67
C ASN A 167 -42.82 17.92 -14.61
N GLY A 168 -43.77 17.83 -15.54
CA GLY A 168 -44.16 18.95 -16.40
C GLY A 168 -44.14 18.61 -17.89
N SER A 169 -45.28 18.18 -18.43
CA SER A 169 -46.21 19.16 -19.01
C SER A 169 -47.46 18.45 -19.52
N ARG A 170 -48.59 18.75 -18.86
CA ARG A 170 -49.92 18.60 -19.46
C ARG A 170 -50.13 19.80 -20.39
N ARG A 171 -50.41 19.54 -21.67
CA ARG A 171 -51.57 20.06 -22.43
C ARG A 171 -51.42 19.74 -23.91
#